data_AF-A0AAJ1GF27-F1
#
_entry.id   AF-A0AAJ1GF27-F1
#
_cell.length_a   1.000
_cell.length_b   1.000
_cell.length_c   1.000
_cell.angle_alpha   90.00
_cell.angle_beta   90.00
_cell.angle_gamma   90.00
#
_symmetry.space_group_name_H-M   'P 1'
#
loop_
_entity.id
_entity.type
_entity.pdbx_description
1 polymer ?
#
loop_
_entity_poly.entity_id
_entity_poly.type
_entity_poly.pdbx_seq_one_letter_code
_entity_poly.pdbx_strand_id
1 'polypeptide(L)'
;MDKLKLKKYIPNKARLKRIDARISELCETEPVGEVMGKVRGSSKDFPYTEVRTSVMIPDPDEQERINKQIREKEAERLQVVAEIQEVEEFLDGIEDVEIKEIFELVYEKGLSQTEAGKQIGYSQGRISQIIDEHLKD
;
A
#
# COMPACT_ATOMS: atom_id res chain seq x y z
N MET A 1 14.30 -1.03 16.26
CA MET A 1 13.16 -0.20 15.83
C MET A 1 13.44 1.24 16.20
N ASP A 2 13.06 2.20 15.33
CA ASP A 2 13.27 3.65 15.55
C ASP A 2 11.91 4.34 15.77
N LYS A 3 11.89 5.33 16.67
CA LYS A 3 10.75 6.19 16.99
C LYS A 3 10.16 6.87 15.74
N LEU A 4 11.01 7.24 14.77
CA LEU A 4 10.54 7.84 13.53
C LEU A 4 9.75 6.85 12.67
N LYS A 5 10.16 5.59 12.63
CA LYS A 5 9.43 4.52 11.90
C LYS A 5 8.06 4.26 12.55
N LEU A 6 8.00 4.19 13.88
CA LEU A 6 6.74 4.00 14.59
C LEU A 6 5.76 5.16 14.39
N LYS A 7 6.24 6.41 14.40
CA LYS A 7 5.40 7.58 14.11
C LYS A 7 4.84 7.57 12.69
N LYS A 8 5.53 6.94 11.74
CA LYS A 8 5.06 6.80 10.35
C LYS A 8 3.98 5.74 10.19
N TYR A 9 3.68 4.92 11.20
CA TYR A 9 2.75 3.81 11.08
C TYR A 9 1.33 4.22 10.64
N ILE A 10 0.68 5.11 11.39
CA ILE A 10 -0.66 5.63 11.06
C ILE A 10 -0.69 6.31 9.68
N PRO A 11 0.20 7.27 9.36
CA PRO A 11 0.18 7.90 8.04
C PRO A 11 0.54 6.92 6.91
N ASN A 12 1.36 5.89 7.16
CA ASN A 12 1.65 4.84 6.18
C ASN A 12 0.42 3.97 5.92
N LYS A 13 -0.35 3.58 6.95
CA LYS A 13 -1.65 2.89 6.77
C LYS A 13 -2.61 3.73 5.93
N ALA A 14 -2.69 5.04 6.19
CA ALA A 14 -3.50 5.95 5.37
C ALA A 14 -2.96 6.11 3.93
N ARG A 15 -1.63 6.16 3.77
CA ARG A 15 -0.97 6.23 2.46
C ARG A 15 -1.21 4.97 1.64
N LEU A 16 -1.13 3.80 2.25
CA LEU A 16 -1.40 2.51 1.63
C LEU A 16 -2.82 2.50 1.03
N LYS A 17 -3.83 2.91 1.80
CA LYS A 17 -5.22 3.04 1.31
C LYS A 17 -5.34 3.95 0.09
N ARG A 18 -4.61 5.08 0.06
CA ARG A 18 -4.60 5.99 -1.10
C ARG A 18 -3.92 5.37 -2.32
N ILE A 19 -2.83 4.63 -2.12
CA ILE A 19 -2.14 3.92 -3.20
C ILE A 19 -3.05 2.84 -3.78
N ASP A 20 -3.68 2.03 -2.93
CA ASP A 20 -4.60 0.97 -3.34
C ASP A 20 -5.80 1.52 -4.13
N ALA A 21 -6.38 2.63 -3.66
CA ALA A 21 -7.45 3.31 -4.38
C ALA A 21 -6.99 3.81 -5.76
N ARG A 22 -5.78 4.39 -5.84
CA ARG A 22 -5.22 4.87 -7.10
C ARG A 22 -4.90 3.74 -8.09
N ILE A 23 -4.39 2.61 -7.60
CA ILE A 23 -4.17 1.42 -8.44
C ILE A 23 -5.50 0.92 -8.98
N SER A 24 -6.53 0.83 -8.13
CA SER A 24 -7.87 0.40 -8.55
C SER A 24 -8.46 1.31 -9.63
N GLU A 25 -8.35 2.63 -9.44
CA GLU A 25 -8.76 3.63 -10.45
C GLU A 25 -8.01 3.46 -11.78
N LEU A 26 -6.70 3.23 -11.74
CA LEU A 26 -5.89 3.02 -12.95
C LEU A 26 -6.25 1.70 -13.66
N CYS A 27 -6.58 0.64 -12.93
CA CYS A 27 -7.01 -0.63 -13.51
C CYS A 27 -8.39 -0.53 -14.19
N GLU A 28 -9.28 0.35 -13.70
CA GLU A 28 -10.58 0.63 -14.30
C GLU A 28 -10.49 1.66 -15.45
N THR A 29 -9.35 2.35 -15.59
CA THR A 29 -9.16 3.35 -16.64
C THR A 29 -8.94 2.67 -17.98
N GLU A 30 -9.90 2.86 -18.89
CA GLU A 30 -9.73 2.48 -20.29
C GLU A 30 -8.72 3.42 -20.98
N PRO A 31 -7.81 2.89 -21.80
CA PRO A 31 -6.85 3.70 -22.54
C PRO A 31 -7.57 4.61 -23.55
N VAL A 32 -7.02 5.82 -23.73
CA VAL A 32 -7.64 6.82 -24.60
C VAL A 32 -7.30 6.51 -26.06
N GLY A 33 -8.34 6.30 -26.87
CA GLY A 33 -8.19 6.13 -28.32
C GLY A 33 -8.05 4.68 -28.75
N GLU A 34 -8.21 4.47 -30.05
CA GLU A 34 -8.20 3.15 -30.67
C GLU A 34 -7.32 3.16 -31.92
N VAL A 35 -6.57 2.08 -32.11
CA VAL A 35 -5.70 1.83 -33.26
C VAL A 35 -6.18 0.61 -34.01
N MET A 36 -6.07 0.64 -35.33
CA MET A 36 -6.48 -0.46 -36.19
C MET A 36 -5.40 -1.55 -36.22
N GLY A 37 -5.61 -2.62 -35.46
CA GLY A 37 -4.78 -3.82 -35.48
C GLY A 37 -5.10 -4.72 -36.68
N LYS A 38 -4.06 -5.18 -37.40
CA LYS A 38 -4.21 -6.20 -38.44
C LYS A 38 -4.06 -7.58 -37.83
N VAL A 39 -5.12 -8.38 -37.91
CA VAL A 39 -5.14 -9.76 -37.41
C VAL A 39 -5.34 -10.74 -38.56
N ARG A 40 -4.80 -11.95 -38.39
CA ARG A 40 -5.01 -13.08 -39.30
C ARG A 40 -6.08 -13.99 -38.68
N GLY A 41 -7.06 -14.38 -39.48
CA GLY A 41 -8.10 -15.31 -39.06
C GLY A 41 -8.63 -16.12 -40.24
N SER A 42 -9.59 -16.99 -39.98
CA SER A 42 -10.34 -17.70 -41.02
C SER A 42 -11.75 -17.13 -41.11
N SER A 43 -12.29 -17.02 -42.32
CA SER A 43 -13.69 -16.63 -42.51
C SER A 43 -14.64 -17.77 -42.12
N LYS A 44 -15.82 -17.42 -41.57
CA LYS A 44 -16.89 -18.39 -41.30
C LYS A 44 -17.44 -19.00 -42.60
N ASP A 45 -17.51 -18.21 -43.67
CA ASP A 45 -18.04 -18.63 -44.97
C ASP A 45 -16.99 -19.40 -45.81
N PHE A 46 -15.70 -19.15 -45.53
CA PHE A 46 -14.57 -19.82 -46.16
C PHE A 46 -13.62 -20.36 -45.09
N PRO A 47 -14.03 -21.42 -44.36
CA PRO A 47 -13.17 -22.04 -43.37
C PRO A 47 -11.88 -22.52 -44.02
N TYR A 48 -10.76 -22.45 -43.29
CA TYR A 48 -9.41 -22.80 -43.75
C TYR A 48 -8.76 -21.85 -44.78
N THR A 49 -9.40 -20.73 -45.12
CA THR A 49 -8.76 -19.66 -45.91
C THR A 49 -8.25 -18.55 -44.98
N GLU A 50 -6.96 -18.20 -45.06
CA GLU A 50 -6.39 -17.10 -44.27
C GLU A 50 -6.90 -15.76 -44.81
N VAL A 51 -7.58 -15.00 -43.94
CA VAL A 51 -8.07 -13.65 -44.22
C VAL A 51 -7.41 -12.68 -43.25
N ARG A 52 -7.02 -11.50 -43.76
CA ARG A 52 -6.54 -10.38 -42.93
C ARG A 52 -7.69 -9.45 -42.63
N THR A 53 -8.03 -9.32 -41.35
CA THR A 53 -9.08 -8.43 -40.87
C THR A 53 -8.47 -7.31 -40.04
N SER A 54 -9.08 -6.13 -40.10
CA SER A 54 -8.78 -5.03 -39.19
C SER A 54 -9.70 -5.10 -37.98
N VAL A 55 -9.14 -5.03 -36.79
CA VAL A 55 -9.88 -4.93 -35.53
C VAL A 55 -9.47 -3.63 -34.85
N MET A 56 -10.44 -2.91 -34.28
CA MET A 56 -10.15 -1.76 -33.42
C MET A 56 -9.65 -2.29 -32.08
N ILE A 57 -8.43 -1.91 -31.71
CA ILE A 57 -7.80 -2.27 -30.45
C ILE A 57 -7.53 -0.96 -29.71
N PRO A 58 -7.67 -0.90 -28.38
CA PRO A 58 -7.28 0.31 -27.67
C PRO A 58 -5.80 0.64 -27.90
N ASP A 59 -5.46 1.94 -27.88
CA ASP A 59 -4.10 2.40 -28.21
C ASP A 59 -3.05 1.70 -27.32
N PRO A 60 -2.15 0.88 -27.90
CA PRO A 60 -1.13 0.16 -27.14
C PRO A 60 -0.18 1.07 -26.36
N ASP A 61 0.12 2.27 -26.87
CA ASP A 61 1.02 3.22 -26.22
C ASP A 61 0.36 3.85 -24.99
N GLU A 62 -0.93 4.19 -25.08
CA GLU A 62 -1.70 4.68 -23.92
C GLU A 62 -1.91 3.56 -22.89
N GLN A 63 -2.19 2.33 -23.33
CA GLN A 63 -2.25 1.18 -22.43
C GLN A 63 -0.94 0.96 -21.69
N GLU A 64 0.21 1.04 -22.37
CA GLU A 64 1.51 0.87 -21.71
C GLU A 64 1.82 2.02 -20.73
N ARG A 65 1.35 3.25 -21.01
CA ARG A 65 1.46 4.36 -20.04
C ARG A 65 0.68 4.08 -18.76
N ILE A 66 -0.54 3.56 -18.86
CA ILE A 66 -1.35 3.17 -17.71
C ILE A 66 -0.65 2.03 -16.94
N ASN A 67 -0.23 0.98 -17.65
CA ASN A 67 0.49 -0.15 -17.06
C ASN A 67 1.75 0.29 -16.32
N LYS A 68 2.51 1.23 -16.89
CA LYS A 68 3.71 1.78 -16.25
C LYS A 68 3.38 2.49 -14.94
N GLN A 69 2.33 3.30 -14.90
CA GLN A 69 1.89 3.96 -13.66
C GLN A 69 1.44 2.93 -12.61
N ILE A 70 0.75 1.87 -13.02
CA ILE A 70 0.36 0.77 -12.12
C ILE A 70 1.62 0.13 -11.52
N ARG A 71 2.60 -0.27 -12.34
CA ARG A 71 3.85 -0.88 -11.87
C ARG A 71 4.61 0.01 -10.87
N GLU A 72 4.69 1.31 -11.15
CA GLU A 72 5.32 2.28 -10.24
C GLU A 72 4.58 2.38 -8.90
N LYS A 73 3.24 2.41 -8.93
CA LYS A 73 2.41 2.46 -7.72
C LYS A 73 2.44 1.14 -6.94
N GLU A 74 2.50 0.00 -7.61
CA GLU A 74 2.67 -1.30 -6.96
C GLU A 74 4.04 -1.41 -6.27
N ALA A 75 5.10 -0.90 -6.88
CA ALA A 75 6.41 -0.83 -6.24
C ALA A 75 6.38 0.06 -4.98
N GLU A 76 5.73 1.23 -5.07
CA GLU A 76 5.50 2.10 -3.91
C GLU A 76 4.67 1.39 -2.82
N ARG A 77 3.62 0.66 -3.21
CA ARG A 77 2.76 -0.12 -2.32
C ARG A 77 3.58 -1.15 -1.53
N LEU A 78 4.41 -1.93 -2.22
CA LEU A 78 5.24 -2.97 -1.59
C LEU A 78 6.21 -2.38 -0.55
N GLN A 79 6.81 -1.23 -0.85
CA GLN A 79 7.68 -0.53 0.10
C GLN A 79 6.90 -0.10 1.36
N VAL A 80 5.73 0.53 1.18
CA VAL A 80 4.90 0.98 2.32
C VAL A 80 4.39 -0.20 3.14
N VAL A 81 4.00 -1.30 2.51
CA VAL A 81 3.59 -2.54 3.20
C VAL A 81 4.74 -3.09 4.03
N ALA A 82 5.96 -3.16 3.48
CA ALA A 82 7.12 -3.63 4.22
C ALA A 82 7.43 -2.75 5.45
N GLU A 83 7.31 -1.42 5.34
CA GLU A 83 7.45 -0.51 6.48
C GLU A 83 6.39 -0.72 7.56
N ILE A 84 5.14 -0.98 7.16
CA ILE A 84 4.03 -1.28 8.09
C ILE A 84 4.27 -2.62 8.78
N GLN A 85 4.67 -3.63 8.01
CA GLN A 85 4.93 -4.97 8.53
C GLN A 85 6.11 -4.98 9.50
N GLU A 86 7.19 -4.23 9.24
CA GLU A 86 8.31 -4.08 10.19
C GLU A 86 7.83 -3.51 11.53
N VAL A 87 6.87 -2.57 11.53
CA VAL A 87 6.26 -2.04 12.75
C VAL A 87 5.40 -3.09 13.44
N GLU A 88 4.55 -3.81 12.70
CA GLU A 88 3.65 -4.83 13.26
C GLU A 88 4.42 -5.99 13.89
N GLU A 89 5.45 -6.49 13.20
CA GLU A 89 6.35 -7.52 13.73
C GLU A 89 7.07 -7.07 15.00
N PHE A 90 7.47 -5.79 15.07
CA PHE A 90 8.04 -5.24 16.29
C PHE A 90 7.04 -5.18 17.45
N LEU A 91 5.80 -4.72 17.19
CA LEU A 91 4.74 -4.65 18.21
C LEU A 91 4.35 -6.05 18.71
N ASP A 92 4.31 -7.04 17.83
CA ASP A 92 4.03 -8.42 18.17
C ASP A 92 5.18 -9.12 18.91
N GLY A 93 6.41 -8.64 18.73
CA GLY A 93 7.59 -9.11 19.47
C GLY A 93 7.68 -8.62 20.92
N ILE A 94 6.81 -7.71 21.36
CA ILE A 94 6.78 -7.24 22.76
C ILE A 94 6.05 -8.29 23.61
N GLU A 95 6.80 -8.99 24.47
CA GLU A 95 6.26 -10.04 25.36
C GLU A 95 5.43 -9.48 26.52
N ASP A 96 5.83 -8.33 27.07
CA ASP A 96 5.14 -7.71 28.20
C ASP A 96 3.83 -7.06 27.74
N VAL A 97 2.72 -7.54 28.31
CA VAL A 97 1.36 -7.13 27.94
C VAL A 97 1.11 -5.65 28.22
N GLU A 98 1.62 -5.12 29.35
CA GLU A 98 1.43 -3.70 29.70
C GLU A 98 2.20 -2.81 28.73
N ILE A 99 3.43 -3.21 28.39
CA ILE A 99 4.27 -2.46 27.46
C ILE A 99 3.66 -2.51 26.06
N LYS A 100 3.17 -3.67 25.63
CA LYS A 100 2.47 -3.81 24.35
C LYS A 100 1.27 -2.87 24.29
N GLU A 101 0.45 -2.82 25.35
CA GLU A 101 -0.69 -1.91 25.43
C GLU A 101 -0.26 -0.44 25.32
N ILE A 102 0.82 -0.02 25.99
CA ILE A 102 1.37 1.35 25.86
C ILE A 102 1.69 1.68 24.40
N PHE A 103 2.37 0.77 23.69
CA PHE A 103 2.75 0.99 22.30
C PHE A 103 1.54 1.01 21.37
N GLU A 104 0.55 0.14 21.56
CA GLU A 104 -0.71 0.14 20.80
C GLU A 104 -1.47 1.46 21.01
N LEU A 105 -1.62 1.93 22.26
CA LEU A 105 -2.29 3.20 22.54
C LEU A 105 -1.60 4.39 21.84
N VAL A 106 -0.28 4.45 21.88
CA VAL A 106 0.48 5.60 21.36
C VAL A 106 0.63 5.55 19.85
N TYR A 107 0.99 4.39 19.27
CA TYR A 107 1.39 4.29 17.87
C TYR A 107 0.32 3.68 16.96
N GLU A 108 -0.54 2.79 17.47
CA GLU A 108 -1.65 2.24 16.67
C GLU A 108 -2.89 3.13 16.77
N LYS A 109 -3.29 3.53 17.99
CA LYS A 109 -4.45 4.41 18.22
C LYS A 109 -4.11 5.90 18.08
N GLY A 110 -2.82 6.25 18.10
CA GLY A 110 -2.35 7.62 17.89
C GLY A 110 -2.59 8.56 19.07
N LEU A 111 -2.76 8.03 20.29
CA LEU A 111 -2.96 8.84 21.48
C LEU A 111 -1.67 9.53 21.92
N SER A 112 -1.79 10.69 22.54
CA SER A 112 -0.65 11.31 23.21
C SER A 112 -0.21 10.44 24.40
N GLN A 113 1.09 10.50 24.75
CA GLN A 113 1.61 9.79 25.93
C GLN A 113 0.87 10.19 27.22
N THR A 114 0.35 11.42 27.30
CA THR A 114 -0.45 11.88 28.43
C THR A 114 -1.81 11.17 28.48
N GLU A 115 -2.47 10.98 27.35
CA GLU A 115 -3.76 10.27 27.26
C GLU A 115 -3.59 8.78 27.52
N ALA A 116 -2.57 8.15 26.93
CA ALA A 116 -2.20 6.77 27.22
C ALA A 116 -1.91 6.57 28.72
N GLY A 117 -1.22 7.53 29.34
CA GLY A 117 -0.94 7.53 30.78
C GLY A 117 -2.18 7.59 31.64
N LYS A 118 -3.14 8.46 31.29
CA LYS A 118 -4.44 8.51 31.97
C LYS A 118 -5.22 7.20 31.85
N GLN A 119 -5.08 6.48 30.74
CA GLN A 119 -5.80 5.24 30.50
C GLN A 119 -5.21 4.06 31.29
N ILE A 120 -3.87 3.97 31.37
CA ILE A 120 -3.16 2.87 32.05
C ILE A 120 -2.89 3.18 33.53
N GLY A 121 -2.98 4.45 33.94
CA GLY A 121 -2.68 4.90 35.30
C GLY A 121 -1.21 5.31 35.50
N TYR A 122 -0.47 5.57 34.43
CA TYR A 122 0.91 6.04 34.46
C TYR A 122 1.03 7.54 34.21
N SER A 123 2.12 8.14 34.71
CA SER A 123 2.50 9.50 34.33
C SER A 123 3.03 9.52 32.90
N GLN A 124 2.89 10.66 32.20
CA GLN A 124 3.46 10.84 30.86
C GLN A 124 4.97 10.56 30.84
N GLY A 125 5.71 10.98 31.88
CA GLY A 125 7.14 10.73 32.00
C GLY A 125 7.48 9.24 32.10
N ARG A 126 6.68 8.45 32.85
CA ARG A 126 6.88 7.00 32.95
C ARG A 126 6.66 6.32 31.59
N ILE A 127 5.66 6.74 30.83
CA ILE A 127 5.43 6.23 29.47
C ILE A 127 6.60 6.58 28.55
N SER A 128 7.14 7.80 28.61
CA SER A 128 8.31 8.14 27.80
C SER A 128 9.50 7.24 28.12
N GLN A 129 9.77 6.99 29.40
CA GLN A 129 10.85 6.10 29.83
C GLN A 129 10.68 4.68 29.28
N ILE A 130 9.47 4.10 29.40
CA ILE A 130 9.18 2.75 28.89
C ILE A 130 9.38 2.70 27.37
N ILE A 131 8.90 3.71 26.64
CA ILE A 131 9.07 3.79 25.19
C ILE A 131 10.54 3.89 24.81
N ASP A 132 11.30 4.75 25.50
CA ASP A 132 12.71 4.99 25.19
C ASP A 132 13.59 3.79 25.61
N GLU A 133 13.19 3.00 26.62
CA GLU A 133 13.88 1.74 27.01
C GLU A 133 13.70 0.62 25.96
N HIS A 134 12.56 0.59 25.28
CA HIS A 134 12.25 -0.38 24.23
C HIS A 134 12.67 0.04 22.82
N LEU A 135 13.11 1.28 22.65
CA LEU A 135 13.61 1.80 21.38
C LEU A 135 15.13 1.93 21.44
N LYS A 136 15.78 1.68 20.31
CA LYS A 136 17.20 2.02 20.17
C LYS A 136 17.26 3.50 19.78
N ASP A 137 18.21 4.23 20.37
CA ASP A 137 18.53 5.61 19.99
C ASP A 137 18.67 5.80 18.48
#